data_AF-A0A1F8TKC9-F1
#
_entry.id   AF-A0A1F8TKC9-F1
#
_cell.length_a   1.000
_cell.length_b   1.000
_cell.length_c   1.000
_cell.angle_alpha   90.00
_cell.angle_beta   90.00
_cell.angle_gamma   90.00
#
_symmetry.space_group_name_H-M   'P 1'
#
loop_
_entity.id
_entity.type
_entity.pdbx_description
1 polymer ?
#
loop_
_entity_poly.entity_id
_entity_poly.type
_entity_poly.pdbx_seq_one_letter_code
_entity_poly.pdbx_strand_id
1 'polypeptide(L)'
;MSVALTEPERSTFEAEAKRRGLGLSTTIRALAYERAREVREERQRERARRWQTERLRELIRRIERDGFQEATQEQIDAVFTQARAQPRRASAAGGR
;
A
#
# COMPACT_ATOMS: atom_id res chain seq x y z
N MET A 1 -24.40 -21.67 5.41
CA MET A 1 -23.42 -21.27 6.45
C MET A 1 -24.19 -20.52 7.53
N SER A 2 -24.16 -21.01 8.76
CA SER A 2 -24.82 -20.36 9.91
C SER A 2 -23.72 -19.78 10.81
N VAL A 3 -23.93 -18.56 11.29
CA VAL A 3 -22.99 -17.86 12.19
C VAL A 3 -23.79 -17.45 13.40
N ALA A 4 -23.36 -17.88 14.58
CA ALA A 4 -23.95 -17.45 15.83
C ALA A 4 -23.49 -16.02 16.13
N LEU A 5 -24.45 -15.12 16.32
CA LEU A 5 -24.22 -13.75 16.75
C LEU A 5 -24.74 -13.59 18.17
N THR A 6 -24.02 -12.83 18.98
CA THR A 6 -24.57 -12.33 20.23
C THR A 6 -25.67 -11.30 19.95
N GLU A 7 -26.56 -11.08 20.92
CA GLU A 7 -27.66 -10.13 20.75
C GLU A 7 -27.20 -8.69 20.41
N PRO A 8 -26.13 -8.14 21.01
CA PRO A 8 -25.61 -6.83 20.63
C PRO A 8 -25.09 -6.78 19.19
N GLU A 9 -24.40 -7.83 18.74
CA GLU A 9 -23.89 -7.93 17.36
C GLU A 9 -25.04 -8.01 16.37
N ARG A 10 -26.05 -8.82 16.68
CA ARG A 10 -27.26 -8.95 15.87
C ARG A 10 -27.96 -7.60 15.70
N SER A 11 -28.20 -6.88 16.80
CA SER A 11 -28.82 -5.55 16.78
C SER A 11 -28.04 -4.57 15.91
N THR A 12 -26.71 -4.62 15.98
CA THR A 12 -25.83 -3.78 15.14
C THR A 12 -26.02 -4.10 13.65
N PHE A 13 -26.02 -5.38 13.27
CA PHE A 13 -26.21 -5.76 11.87
C PHE A 13 -27.64 -5.51 11.37
N GLU A 14 -28.65 -5.61 12.23
CA GLU A 14 -30.04 -5.30 11.89
C GLU A 14 -30.24 -3.79 11.67
N ALA A 15 -29.65 -2.94 12.51
CA ALA A 15 -29.64 -1.49 12.32
C ALA A 15 -28.97 -1.11 10.99
N GLU A 16 -27.83 -1.74 10.68
CA GLU A 16 -27.10 -1.51 9.44
C GLU A 16 -27.88 -2.02 8.21
N ALA A 17 -28.55 -3.18 8.35
CA ALA A 17 -29.40 -3.73 7.30
C ALA A 17 -30.58 -2.81 6.99
N LYS A 18 -31.24 -2.29 8.03
CA LYS A 18 -32.30 -1.29 7.90
C LYS A 18 -31.79 -0.02 7.23
N ARG A 19 -30.62 0.50 7.66
CA ARG A 19 -30.00 1.70 7.09
C ARG A 19 -29.70 1.55 5.59
N ARG A 20 -29.27 0.36 5.17
CA ARG A 20 -28.95 0.06 3.76
C ARG A 20 -30.16 -0.40 2.93
N GLY A 21 -31.33 -0.61 3.53
CA GLY A 21 -32.49 -1.17 2.86
C GLY A 21 -32.29 -2.62 2.39
N LEU A 22 -31.47 -3.39 3.10
CA LEU A 22 -31.11 -4.76 2.76
C LEU A 22 -31.61 -5.75 3.82
N GLY A 23 -31.77 -7.01 3.45
CA GLY A 23 -32.00 -8.10 4.42
C GLY A 23 -30.72 -8.42 5.21
N LEU A 24 -30.87 -8.86 6.46
CA LEU A 24 -29.77 -9.12 7.40
C LEU A 24 -28.65 -9.99 6.81
N SER A 25 -29.00 -11.12 6.19
CA SER A 25 -28.00 -12.02 5.58
C SER A 25 -27.25 -11.37 4.41
N THR A 26 -27.91 -10.50 3.65
CA THR A 26 -27.27 -9.77 2.54
C THR A 26 -26.32 -8.70 3.08
N THR A 27 -26.72 -7.97 4.11
CA THR A 27 -25.86 -7.00 4.81
C THR A 27 -24.61 -7.66 5.36
N ILE A 28 -24.74 -8.79 6.06
CA ILE A 28 -23.59 -9.52 6.61
C ILE A 28 -22.63 -9.95 5.50
N ARG A 29 -23.16 -10.47 4.37
CA ARG A 29 -22.32 -10.85 3.21
C ARG A 29 -21.61 -9.65 2.58
N ALA A 30 -22.29 -8.51 2.45
CA ALA A 30 -21.70 -7.29 1.92
C ALA A 30 -20.56 -6.79 2.81
N LEU A 31 -20.80 -6.68 4.12
CA LEU A 31 -19.79 -6.27 5.10
C LEU A 31 -18.60 -7.24 5.14
N ALA A 32 -18.84 -8.55 5.06
CA ALA A 32 -17.78 -9.54 4.99
C ALA A 32 -16.91 -9.36 3.74
N TYR A 33 -17.51 -9.05 2.59
CA TYR A 33 -16.79 -8.78 1.35
C TYR A 33 -15.98 -7.48 1.41
N GLU A 34 -16.60 -6.40 1.92
CA GLU A 34 -15.93 -5.11 2.19
C GLU A 34 -14.70 -5.33 3.07
N ARG A 35 -14.87 -6.02 4.21
CA ARG A 35 -13.78 -6.30 5.14
C ARG A 35 -12.68 -7.19 4.54
N ALA A 36 -13.05 -8.19 3.73
CA ALA A 36 -12.08 -9.04 3.06
C ALA A 36 -11.20 -8.23 2.08
N ARG A 37 -11.77 -7.24 1.39
CA ARG A 37 -11.01 -6.34 0.52
C ARG A 37 -10.04 -5.47 1.31
N GLU A 38 -10.51 -4.85 2.40
CA GLU A 38 -9.66 -4.04 3.27
C GLU A 38 -8.46 -4.83 3.81
N VAL A 39 -8.69 -6.05 4.31
CA VAL A 39 -7.62 -6.92 4.81
C VAL A 39 -6.63 -7.28 3.69
N ARG A 40 -7.11 -7.50 2.47
CA ARG A 40 -6.22 -7.77 1.32
C ARG A 40 -5.36 -6.56 0.97
N GLU A 41 -5.94 -5.37 0.96
CA GLU A 41 -5.23 -4.11 0.69
C GLU A 41 -4.22 -3.78 1.79
N GLU A 42 -4.57 -4.01 3.06
CA GLU A 42 -3.66 -3.88 4.20
C GLU A 42 -2.46 -4.83 4.07
N ARG A 43 -2.70 -6.12 3.77
CA ARG A 43 -1.63 -7.09 3.53
C ARG A 43 -0.74 -6.72 2.34
N GLN A 44 -1.31 -6.15 1.28
CA GLN A 44 -0.52 -5.65 0.15
C GLN A 44 0.37 -4.48 0.55
N ARG A 45 -0.16 -3.50 1.29
CA ARG A 45 0.62 -2.37 1.82
C ARG A 45 1.72 -2.85 2.76
N GLU A 46 1.43 -3.81 3.64
CA GLU A 46 2.41 -4.38 4.55
C GLU A 46 3.53 -5.09 3.78
N ARG A 47 3.21 -5.91 2.78
CA ARG A 47 4.21 -6.55 1.92
C ARG A 47 5.09 -5.53 1.20
N ALA A 48 4.49 -4.47 0.66
CA ALA A 48 5.25 -3.39 0.02
C ALA A 48 6.21 -2.71 1.01
N ARG A 49 5.75 -2.42 2.24
CA ARG A 49 6.59 -1.85 3.30
C ARG A 49 7.74 -2.78 3.68
N ARG A 50 7.48 -4.08 3.84
CA ARG A 50 8.51 -5.08 4.15
C ARG A 50 9.56 -5.14 3.04
N TRP A 51 9.12 -5.23 1.79
CA TRP A 51 10.02 -5.24 0.62
C TRP A 51 10.88 -3.97 0.53
N GLN A 52 10.28 -2.78 0.71
CA GLN A 52 11.04 -1.51 0.73
C GLN A 52 12.06 -1.47 1.87
N THR A 53 11.68 -1.96 3.05
CA THR A 53 12.56 -2.01 4.23
C THR A 53 13.73 -2.97 4.00
N GLU A 54 13.47 -4.15 3.44
CA GLU A 54 14.51 -5.12 3.09
C GLU A 54 15.49 -4.55 2.06
N ARG A 55 14.96 -3.86 1.04
CA ARG A 55 15.78 -3.22 0.02
C ARG A 55 16.65 -2.10 0.60
N LEU A 56 16.10 -1.29 1.51
CA LEU A 56 16.85 -0.26 2.22
C LEU A 56 17.98 -0.88 3.06
N ARG A 57 17.70 -1.95 3.81
CA ARG A 57 18.71 -2.67 4.59
C ARG A 57 19.81 -3.26 3.70
N GLU A 58 19.46 -3.75 2.52
CA GLU A 58 20.44 -4.24 1.54
C GLU A 58 21.34 -3.10 1.03
N LEU A 59 20.75 -1.94 0.72
CA LEU A 59 21.50 -0.75 0.32
C LEU A 59 22.45 -0.28 1.44
N ILE A 60 21.97 -0.21 2.68
CA ILE A 60 22.80 0.15 3.84
C ILE A 60 23.97 -0.83 3.97
N ARG A 61 23.72 -2.14 3.96
CA ARG A 61 24.78 -3.16 4.04
C ARG A 61 25.80 -3.04 2.91
N ARG A 62 25.36 -2.64 1.72
CA ARG A 62 26.26 -2.40 0.59
C ARG A 62 27.13 -1.19 0.82
N ILE A 63 26.55 -0.07 1.27
CA ILE A 63 27.30 1.16 1.59
C ILE A 63 28.31 0.90 2.71
N GLU A 64 27.90 0.20 3.77
CA GLU A 64 28.79 -0.16 4.88
C GLU A 64 29.96 -1.04 4.42
N ARG A 65 29.74 -1.94 3.45
CA ARG A 65 30.78 -2.82 2.90
C ARG A 65 31.72 -2.08 1.95
N ASP A 66 31.17 -1.31 1.03
CA ASP A 66 31.93 -0.64 -0.04
C ASP A 66 32.63 0.62 0.49
N GLY A 67 32.28 1.07 1.71
CA GLY A 67 32.83 2.24 2.36
C GLY A 67 32.20 3.53 1.87
N PHE A 68 32.18 4.56 2.74
CA PHE A 68 31.76 5.89 2.33
C PHE A 68 32.90 6.56 1.56
N GLN A 69 32.65 6.88 0.29
CA GLN A 69 33.51 7.79 -0.46
C GLN A 69 32.93 9.19 -0.32
N GLU A 70 33.73 10.15 0.15
CA GLU A 70 33.33 11.55 0.14
C GLU A 70 33.17 12.02 -1.31
N ALA A 71 31.99 12.53 -1.65
CA ALA A 71 31.75 13.10 -2.96
C ALA A 71 32.38 14.49 -3.03
N THR A 72 33.19 14.76 -4.06
CA THR A 72 33.71 16.11 -4.30
C THR A 72 32.60 17.01 -4.86
N GLN A 73 32.75 18.33 -4.68
CA GLN A 73 31.80 19.31 -5.24
C GLN A 73 31.62 19.14 -6.76
N GLU A 74 32.71 18.86 -7.48
CA GLU A 74 32.68 18.61 -8.93
C GLU A 74 31.87 17.36 -9.30
N GLN A 75 31.95 16.29 -8.51
CA GLN A 75 31.13 15.09 -8.71
C GLN A 75 29.65 15.36 -8.45
N ILE A 76 29.34 16.19 -7.44
CA ILE A 76 27.97 16.62 -7.15
C ILE A 76 27.41 17.42 -8.33
N ASP A 77 28.16 18.42 -8.81
CA ASP A 77 27.76 19.29 -9.92
C ASP A 77 27.58 18.51 -11.23
N ALA A 78 28.41 17.47 -11.46
CA ALA A 78 28.30 16.57 -12.60
C ALA A 78 26.98 15.77 -12.59
N VAL A 79 26.54 15.27 -11.42
CA VAL A 79 25.27 14.54 -11.28
C VAL A 79 24.07 15.43 -11.64
N PHE A 80 24.04 16.67 -11.14
CA PHE A 80 22.95 17.60 -11.44
C PHE A 80 22.95 18.05 -12.91
N THR A 81 24.13 18.22 -13.50
CA THR A 81 24.27 18.54 -14.93
C THR A 81 23.78 17.38 -15.79
N GLN A 82 24.14 16.14 -15.44
CA GLN A 82 23.70 14.94 -16.15
C GLN A 82 22.18 14.71 -16.01
N ALA A 83 21.59 15.00 -14.84
CA ALA A 83 20.15 14.92 -14.63
C ALA A 83 19.37 15.96 -15.46
N ARG A 84 19.94 17.16 -15.66
CA ARG A 84 19.37 18.19 -16.54
C ARG A 84 19.51 17.86 -18.02
N ALA A 85 20.58 17.14 -18.40
CA ALA A 85 20.84 16.72 -19.77
C ALA A 85 20.01 15.52 -20.23
N GLN A 86 19.44 14.73 -19.31
CA GLN A 86 18.51 13.66 -19.67
C GLN A 86 17.14 14.27 -20.05
N PRO A 87 16.66 14.09 -21.29
CA PRO A 87 15.29 14.46 -21.61
C PRO A 87 14.37 13.63 -20.71
N ARG A 88 13.45 14.28 -19.99
CA ARG A 88 12.32 13.61 -19.30
C ARG A 88 11.72 12.65 -20.32
N ARG A 89 11.93 11.34 -20.17
CA ARG A 89 11.19 10.34 -20.93
C ARG A 89 9.73 10.65 -20.69
N ALA A 90 9.06 11.11 -21.74
CA ALA A 90 7.68 11.50 -21.69
C ALA A 90 6.88 10.37 -21.05
N SER A 91 6.19 10.68 -19.95
CA SER A 91 5.08 9.87 -19.46
C SER A 91 3.98 9.92 -20.52
N ALA A 92 4.12 9.10 -21.56
CA ALA A 92 3.14 8.87 -22.61
C ALA A 92 2.65 7.42 -22.49
N ALA A 93 1.78 7.21 -21.50
CA ALA A 93 0.72 6.22 -21.47
C ALA A 93 -0.34 6.86 -20.58
N GLY A 94 -1.29 7.63 -21.12
CA GLY A 94 -2.30 7.18 -22.07
C GLY A 94 -3.62 7.50 -21.40
N GLY A 95 -3.99 8.79 -21.44
CA GLY A 95 -5.34 9.22 -21.11
C GLY A 95 -6.22 8.97 -22.33
N ARG A 96 -7.12 7.99 -22.21
CA ARG A 96 -8.50 7.93 -22.71
C ARG A 96 -8.99 6.50 -22.60
#